data_AF-F8NG11-F1
#
_entry.id   AF-F8NG11-F1
#
_cell.length_a   1.000
_cell.length_b   1.000
_cell.length_c   1.000
_cell.angle_alpha   90.00
_cell.angle_beta   90.00
_cell.angle_gamma   90.00
#
_symmetry.space_group_name_H-M   'P 1'
#
loop_
_entity.id
_entity.type
_entity.pdbx_description
1 polymer ?
#
loop_
_entity_poly.entity_id
_entity_poly.type
_entity_poly.pdbx_seq_one_letter_code
_entity_poly.pdbx_strand_id
1 'polypeptide(L)' 'IPVYNVDGTLNVGGCITHKCSFVATQLGKINLILGWTWLFKHNPEIDWQTGVVTLS' A
#
# COMPACT_ATOMS: atom_id res chain seq x y z
N ILE A 1 5.15 -10.32 -7.01
CA ILE A 1 5.78 -11.39 -6.18
C ILE A 1 4.78 -12.52 -6.04
N PRO A 2 5.02 -13.69 -6.64
CA PRO A 2 4.09 -14.82 -6.54
C PRO A 2 4.02 -15.30 -5.09
N VAL A 3 2.80 -15.61 -4.64
CA VAL A 3 2.51 -16.14 -3.31
C VAL A 3 2.03 -17.58 -3.47
N TYR A 4 2.67 -18.50 -2.77
CA TYR A 4 2.34 -19.91 -2.78
C TYR A 4 1.79 -20.33 -1.42
N ASN A 5 0.78 -21.18 -1.44
CA ASN A 5 0.26 -21.84 -0.25
C ASN A 5 1.27 -22.89 0.25
N VAL A 6 1.03 -23.44 1.46
CA VAL A 6 1.89 -24.47 2.05
C VAL A 6 1.94 -25.74 1.19
N ASP A 7 0.89 -26.03 0.43
CA ASP A 7 0.81 -27.16 -0.50
C ASP A 7 1.45 -26.89 -1.88
N GLY A 8 2.06 -25.72 -2.08
CA GLY A 8 2.74 -25.34 -3.32
C GLY A 8 1.83 -24.80 -4.43
N THR A 9 0.51 -24.75 -4.22
CA THR A 9 -0.41 -24.11 -5.17
C THR A 9 -0.28 -22.58 -5.11
N LEU A 10 -0.62 -21.90 -6.21
CA LEU A 10 -0.70 -20.43 -6.22
C LEU A 10 -1.83 -19.97 -5.29
N ASN A 11 -1.56 -18.94 -4.50
CA ASN A 11 -2.58 -18.34 -3.67
C ASN A 11 -3.71 -17.76 -4.54
N VAL A 12 -4.97 -18.02 -4.16
CA VAL A 12 -6.15 -17.55 -4.90
C VAL A 12 -6.24 -16.02 -4.94
N GLY A 13 -5.71 -15.34 -3.91
CA GLY A 13 -5.60 -13.87 -3.89
C GLY A 13 -4.56 -13.30 -4.85
N GLY A 14 -3.81 -14.17 -5.53
CA GLY A 14 -2.86 -13.80 -6.57
C GLY A 14 -1.49 -13.38 -6.03
N CYS A 15 -0.80 -12.59 -6.85
CA CYS A 15 0.55 -12.11 -6.57
C CYS A 15 0.50 -10.78 -5.81
N ILE A 16 1.49 -10.53 -4.96
CA ILE A 16 1.74 -9.17 -4.44
C ILE A 16 2.19 -8.31 -5.64
N THR A 17 1.41 -7.30 -5.98
CA THR A 17 1.68 -6.39 -7.12
C THR A 17 2.53 -5.19 -6.71
N HIS A 18 2.39 -4.73 -5.46
CA HIS A 18 3.05 -3.53 -4.94
C HIS A 18 3.77 -3.80 -3.63
N LYS A 19 4.98 -3.24 -3.50
CA LYS A 19 5.80 -3.32 -2.28
C LYS A 19 6.29 -1.93 -1.92
N CYS A 20 5.97 -1.48 -0.70
CA CYS A 20 6.40 -0.19 -0.16
C CYS A 20 7.13 -0.39 1.17
N SER A 21 8.13 0.45 1.43
CA SER A 21 8.83 0.50 2.73
C SER A 21 8.34 1.70 3.51
N PHE A 22 7.97 1.50 4.77
CA PHE A 22 7.53 2.54 5.68
C PHE A 22 8.39 2.56 6.94
N VAL A 23 8.49 3.73 7.57
CA VAL A 23 9.11 3.87 8.88
C VAL A 23 8.02 3.74 9.94
N ALA A 24 8.24 2.89 10.94
CA ALA A 24 7.32 2.72 12.06
C ALA A 24 7.63 3.73 13.18
N THR A 25 6.63 4.51 13.58
CA THR A 25 6.70 5.45 14.71
C THR A 25 5.33 5.59 15.38
N GLN A 26 5.29 6.08 16.62
CA GLN A 26 4.04 6.30 17.35
C GLN A 26 3.38 7.60 16.88
N LEU A 27 2.34 7.48 16.05
CA LEU A 27 1.63 8.60 15.43
C LEU A 27 0.43 9.10 16.25
N GLY A 28 0.17 8.54 17.43
CA GLY A 28 -0.98 8.89 18.26
C GLY A 28 -2.30 8.51 17.59
N LYS A 29 -3.13 9.50 17.25
CA LYS A 29 -4.44 9.29 16.58
C LYS A 29 -4.34 9.17 15.06
N ILE A 30 -3.15 9.42 14.48
CA ILE A 30 -2.96 9.41 13.03
C ILE A 30 -2.58 7.99 12.60
N ASN A 31 -3.32 7.44 11.63
CA ASN A 31 -3.06 6.08 11.14
C ASN A 31 -1.85 6.03 10.19
N LEU A 32 -1.65 7.05 9.35
CA LEU A 32 -0.61 7.10 8.34
C LEU A 32 -0.31 8.54 7.95
N ILE A 33 0.97 8.85 7.73
CA ILE A 33 1.41 10.12 7.13
C ILE A 33 2.10 9.80 5.80
N LEU A 34 1.57 10.35 4.71
CA LEU A 34 2.17 10.27 3.38
C LEU A 34 2.84 11.61 3.05
N GLY A 35 4.15 11.58 2.89
CA GLY A 35 4.92 12.77 2.51
C GLY A 35 4.78 13.10 1.03
N TRP A 36 5.08 14.35 0.67
CA TRP A 36 5.07 14.84 -0.71
C TRP A 36 5.90 13.96 -1.67
N THR A 37 7.09 13.55 -1.25
CA THR A 37 7.99 12.71 -2.07
C THR A 37 7.38 11.35 -2.40
N TRP A 38 6.61 10.78 -1.48
CA TRP A 38 5.88 9.54 -1.70
C TRP A 38 4.71 9.76 -2.67
N LEU A 39 3.92 10.81 -2.46
CA LEU A 39 2.80 11.17 -3.34
C LEU A 39 3.26 11.42 -4.77
N PHE A 40 4.34 12.20 -4.96
CA PHE A 40 4.90 12.48 -6.27
C PHE A 40 5.39 11.23 -6.98
N LYS A 41 6.05 10.33 -6.25
CA LYS A 41 6.59 9.07 -6.82
C LYS A 41 5.50 8.11 -7.26
N HIS A 42 4.46 7.96 -6.44
CA HIS A 42 3.41 6.98 -6.68
C HIS A 42 2.22 7.55 -7.45
N ASN A 43 2.12 8.88 -7.55
CA ASN A 43 1.09 9.64 -8.25
C ASN A 43 -0.31 9.02 -8.14
N PRO A 44 -0.81 8.74 -6.92
CA PRO A 44 -2.08 8.04 -6.74
C PRO A 44 -3.26 8.93 -7.13
N GLU A 45 -4.39 8.31 -7.41
CA GLU A 45 -5.67 9.00 -7.47
C GLU A 45 -6.17 9.23 -6.04
N ILE A 46 -6.51 10.48 -5.71
CA ILE A 46 -6.95 10.87 -4.37
C ILE A 46 -8.34 11.48 -4.48
N ASP A 47 -9.32 10.84 -3.84
CA ASP A 47 -10.61 11.46 -3.57
C ASP A 47 -10.50 12.28 -2.27
N TRP A 48 -10.41 13.60 -2.43
CA TRP A 48 -10.27 14.53 -1.32
C TRP A 48 -11.56 14.70 -0.49
N GLN A 49 -12.72 14.27 -0.99
CA GLN A 49 -13.97 14.31 -0.23
C GLN A 49 -14.08 13.13 0.72
N THR A 50 -13.73 11.93 0.25
CA THR A 50 -13.83 10.70 1.05
C THR A 50 -12.53 10.32 1.76
N GLY A 51 -11.40 10.88 1.33
CA GLY A 51 -10.07 10.53 1.84
C GLY A 51 -9.54 9.20 1.29
N VAL A 52 -10.16 8.64 0.24
CA VAL A 52 -9.72 7.40 -0.40
C VAL A 52 -8.54 7.68 -1.32
N VAL A 53 -7.52 6.82 -1.24
CA VAL A 53 -6.33 6.86 -2.08
C VAL A 53 -6.23 5.55 -2.87
N THR A 54 -6.21 5.65 -4.19
CA THR A 54 -6.08 4.50 -5.09
C THR A 54 -4.70 4.53 -5.75
N LEU A 55 -3.99 3.41 -5.62
CA LEU A 55 -2.70 3.19 -6.27
C LEU A 55 -2.93 2.37 -7.56
N SER A 56 -2.39 2.85 -8.67
CA SER A 56 -2.39 2.16 -9.97
C SER A 56 -1.46 0.96 -9.98
#